data_AF-A0A327KDM1-F1
#
_entry.id   AF-A0A327KDM1-F1
#
_cell.length_a   1.000
_cell.length_b   1.000
_cell.length_c   1.000
_cell.angle_alpha   90.00
_cell.angle_beta   90.00
_cell.angle_gamma   90.00
#
_symmetry.space_group_name_H-M   'P 1'
#
loop_
_entity.id
_entity.type
_entity.pdbx_description
1 polymer ?
#
loop_
_entity_poly.entity_id
_entity_poly.type
_entity_poly.pdbx_seq_one_letter_code
_entity_poly.pdbx_strand_id
1 'polypeptide(L)'
;MIRARFAGALALVLLVGGCGFLDAPQKGDPGPAGPPGPPGPAGPAGPPGPAGRGAGGLRFAEFTCQQTACSAACEPNERLVNAFAVNPAGTFTVEDDRSVVYTPPRRGPSGKLVLVCVAP
;
A
#
# COMPACT_ATOMS: atom_id res chain seq x y z
N MET A 1 93.52 -53.24 -3.11
CA MET A 1 93.89 -53.52 -1.70
C MET A 1 92.63 -53.45 -0.86
N ILE A 2 92.31 -54.58 -0.23
CA ILE A 2 91.07 -54.90 0.48
C ILE A 2 91.18 -54.44 1.93
N ARG A 3 90.17 -53.75 2.47
CA ARG A 3 89.91 -53.73 3.93
C ARG A 3 88.42 -53.85 4.20
N ALA A 4 88.00 -55.11 4.30
CA ALA A 4 86.77 -55.55 4.95
C ALA A 4 87.05 -55.84 6.44
N ARG A 5 85.97 -56.19 7.16
CA ARG A 5 85.86 -56.73 8.55
C ARG A 5 85.63 -55.58 9.56
N PHE A 6 84.60 -55.56 10.41
CA PHE A 6 84.01 -56.60 11.26
C PHE A 6 82.50 -56.31 11.42
N ALA A 7 81.56 -57.19 11.10
CA ALA A 7 81.16 -58.40 11.85
C ALA A 7 80.75 -58.09 13.31
N GLY A 8 79.46 -57.89 13.54
CA GLY A 8 78.84 -57.76 14.86
C GLY A 8 77.34 -57.96 14.77
N ALA A 9 76.90 -59.22 14.66
CA ALA A 9 75.51 -59.62 14.75
C ALA A 9 75.26 -60.16 16.17
N LEU A 10 74.26 -59.65 16.88
CA LEU A 10 73.40 -60.50 17.72
C LEU A 10 72.10 -59.78 18.07
N ALA A 11 71.01 -60.47 17.77
CA ALA A 11 69.63 -60.06 17.89
C ALA A 11 69.13 -60.06 19.35
N LEU A 12 68.19 -59.17 19.67
CA LEU A 12 67.25 -59.37 20.77
C LEU A 12 65.83 -59.11 20.26
N VAL A 13 65.14 -60.21 20.01
CA VAL A 13 63.72 -60.29 19.64
C VAL A 13 62.89 -60.16 20.91
N LEU A 14 61.96 -59.19 20.96
CA LEU A 14 60.88 -59.12 21.96
C LEU A 14 59.55 -58.98 21.23
N LEU A 15 58.79 -60.09 21.23
CA LEU A 15 57.42 -60.25 20.75
C LEU A 15 56.42 -59.71 21.78
N VAL A 16 55.57 -58.74 21.43
CA VAL A 16 54.25 -58.54 22.08
C VAL A 16 53.27 -57.96 21.05
N GLY A 17 52.08 -58.56 20.95
CA GLY A 17 51.11 -58.36 19.88
C GLY A 17 50.19 -57.15 19.96
N GLY A 18 49.33 -57.04 18.94
CA GLY A 18 48.25 -56.06 18.86
C GLY A 18 47.74 -55.89 17.44
N CYS A 19 46.72 -56.67 17.06
CA CYS A 19 45.83 -56.31 15.96
C CYS A 19 45.03 -55.07 16.38
N GLY A 20 44.98 -54.02 15.55
CA GLY A 20 44.06 -52.91 15.77
C GLY A 20 44.45 -51.66 15.02
N PHE A 21 43.68 -51.38 13.96
CA PHE A 21 43.42 -50.07 13.38
C PHE A 21 43.80 -48.89 14.28
N LEU A 22 44.77 -48.07 13.87
CA LEU A 22 44.97 -46.72 14.42
C LEU A 22 44.86 -45.73 13.27
N ASP A 23 43.59 -45.41 13.01
CA ASP A 23 43.06 -44.11 12.63
C ASP A 23 43.80 -43.36 11.52
N ALA A 24 43.24 -43.46 10.30
CA ALA A 24 43.35 -42.38 9.34
C ALA A 24 42.97 -41.07 10.04
N PRO A 25 43.67 -39.94 9.80
CA PRO A 25 43.31 -38.67 10.40
C PRO A 25 41.86 -38.38 10.03
N GLN A 26 40.98 -38.47 11.02
CA GLN A 26 39.57 -38.20 10.86
C GLN A 26 39.49 -36.73 10.47
N LYS A 27 39.27 -36.46 9.18
CA LYS A 27 39.07 -35.10 8.68
C LYS A 27 37.91 -34.56 9.48
N GLY A 28 38.18 -33.57 10.33
CA GLY A 28 37.16 -32.97 11.19
C GLY A 28 35.95 -32.59 10.34
N ASP A 29 34.76 -32.86 10.86
CA ASP A 29 33.51 -32.58 10.15
C ASP A 29 33.49 -31.11 9.69
N PRO A 30 32.89 -30.82 8.52
CA PRO A 30 32.70 -29.44 8.09
C PRO A 30 32.07 -28.62 9.21
N GLY A 31 32.62 -27.42 9.44
CA GLY A 31 32.05 -26.49 10.40
C GLY A 31 30.57 -26.17 10.08
N PRO A 32 29.79 -25.73 11.07
CA PRO A 32 28.39 -25.38 10.85
C PRO A 32 28.27 -24.27 9.81
N ALA A 33 27.15 -24.27 9.08
CA ALA A 33 26.83 -23.18 8.18
C ALA A 33 26.81 -21.85 8.95
N GLY A 34 27.31 -20.78 8.31
CA GLY A 34 27.24 -19.44 8.87
C GLY A 34 25.79 -18.96 9.04
N PRO A 35 25.55 -17.95 9.88
CA PRO A 35 24.21 -17.38 10.02
C PRO A 35 23.72 -16.77 8.70
N PRO A 36 22.39 -16.72 8.47
CA PRO A 36 21.83 -15.98 7.34
C PRO A 36 22.30 -14.53 7.31
N GLY A 37 22.47 -13.98 6.10
CA GLY A 37 22.77 -12.55 5.94
C GLY A 37 21.62 -11.66 6.41
N PRO A 38 21.88 -10.36 6.66
CA PRO A 38 20.84 -9.42 7.00
C PRO A 38 19.83 -9.25 5.85
N PRO A 39 18.59 -8.83 6.14
CA PRO A 39 17.63 -8.46 5.10
C PRO A 39 18.20 -7.39 4.15
N GLY A 40 17.79 -7.44 2.89
CA GLY A 40 18.12 -6.40 1.90
C GLY A 40 17.46 -5.05 2.23
N PRO A 41 17.93 -3.96 1.63
CA PRO A 41 17.31 -2.65 1.80
C PRO A 41 15.88 -2.62 1.23
N ALA A 42 15.07 -1.67 1.71
CA ALA A 42 13.76 -1.41 1.13
C ALA A 42 13.86 -1.00 -0.34
N GLY A 43 12.86 -1.37 -1.15
CA GLY A 43 12.77 -0.95 -2.55
C GLY A 43 12.49 0.56 -2.68
N PRO A 44 12.68 1.13 -3.89
CA PRO A 44 12.38 2.54 -4.14
C PRO A 44 10.87 2.82 -4.02
N ALA A 45 10.52 4.08 -3.77
CA ALA A 45 9.14 4.53 -3.81
C ALA A 45 8.52 4.31 -5.21
N GLY A 46 7.22 4.02 -5.25
CA GLY A 46 6.47 3.93 -6.51
C GLY A 46 6.35 5.29 -7.21
N PRO A 47 6.01 5.31 -8.52
CA PRO A 47 5.80 6.55 -9.25
C PRO A 47 4.57 7.31 -8.71
N PRO A 48 4.51 8.65 -8.88
CA PRO A 48 3.31 9.42 -8.60
C PRO A 48 2.09 8.87 -9.34
N GLY A 49 0.91 8.98 -8.71
CA GLY A 49 -0.36 8.66 -9.37
C GLY A 49 -0.67 9.59 -10.54
N PRO A 50 -1.60 9.21 -11.45
CA PRO A 50 -2.01 10.07 -12.54
C PRO A 50 -2.64 11.36 -12.02
N ALA A 51 -2.47 12.46 -12.76
CA ALA A 51 -3.19 13.69 -12.48
C ALA A 51 -4.70 13.41 -12.51
N GLY A 52 -5.44 13.95 -11.53
CA GLY A 52 -6.90 13.93 -11.57
C GLY A 52 -7.38 14.58 -12.86
N ARG A 53 -8.35 13.95 -13.54
CA ARG A 53 -8.99 14.56 -14.72
C ARG A 53 -9.77 15.79 -14.26
N GLY A 54 -9.13 16.96 -14.31
CA GLY A 54 -9.78 18.23 -14.09
C GLY A 54 -10.66 18.58 -15.29
N ALA A 55 -11.95 18.32 -15.18
CA ALA A 55 -12.98 18.88 -16.05
C ALA A 55 -14.25 18.97 -15.21
N GLY A 56 -14.65 20.19 -14.83
CA GLY A 56 -15.82 20.44 -14.02
C GLY A 56 -15.56 20.62 -12.53
N GLY A 57 -15.36 21.85 -12.08
CA GLY A 57 -15.43 22.14 -10.64
C GLY A 57 -16.87 21.97 -10.13
N LEU A 58 -17.02 21.46 -8.90
CA LEU A 58 -18.29 21.56 -8.19
C LEU A 58 -18.50 23.01 -7.75
N ARG A 59 -19.64 23.59 -8.12
CA ARG A 59 -20.11 24.91 -7.72
C ARG A 59 -21.27 24.76 -6.73
N PHE A 60 -21.33 25.64 -5.74
CA PHE A 60 -22.51 25.81 -4.89
C PHE A 60 -23.27 27.06 -5.31
N ALA A 61 -24.51 26.90 -5.77
CA ALA A 61 -25.42 28.00 -6.10
C ALA A 61 -26.42 28.18 -4.95
N GLU A 62 -26.38 29.33 -4.30
CA GLU A 62 -27.25 29.64 -3.15
C GLU A 62 -28.46 30.49 -3.55
N PHE A 63 -29.62 30.16 -2.99
CA PHE A 63 -30.89 30.82 -3.25
C PHE A 63 -31.68 31.04 -1.94
N THR A 64 -32.68 31.90 -2.00
CA THR A 64 -33.69 32.06 -0.95
C THR A 64 -35.08 31.91 -1.55
N CYS A 65 -35.98 31.26 -0.82
CA CYS A 65 -37.36 31.04 -1.23
C CYS A 65 -38.30 31.73 -0.24
N GLN A 66 -39.20 32.59 -0.71
CA GLN A 66 -40.18 33.31 0.12
C GLN A 66 -41.63 32.85 -0.14
N GLN A 67 -41.79 31.86 -1.01
CA GLN A 67 -43.06 31.37 -1.52
C GLN A 67 -43.29 29.95 -1.02
N THR A 68 -44.46 29.37 -1.34
CA THR A 68 -44.77 27.97 -1.01
C THR A 68 -44.11 26.99 -1.98
N ALA A 69 -43.54 27.46 -3.09
CA ALA A 69 -42.71 26.70 -4.02
C ALA A 69 -41.81 27.68 -4.77
N CYS A 70 -40.54 27.33 -5.00
CA CYS A 70 -39.59 28.15 -5.75
C CYS A 70 -38.77 27.28 -6.70
N SER A 71 -38.60 27.73 -7.95
CA SER A 71 -37.65 27.11 -8.87
C SER A 71 -36.25 27.66 -8.64
N ALA A 72 -35.26 26.76 -8.67
CA ALA A 72 -33.85 27.10 -8.63
C ALA A 72 -33.11 26.26 -9.68
N ALA A 73 -32.12 26.86 -10.33
CA ALA A 73 -31.40 26.22 -11.42
C ALA A 73 -29.90 26.51 -11.37
N CYS A 74 -29.10 25.53 -11.80
CA CYS A 74 -27.70 25.69 -12.16
C CYS A 74 -27.56 26.60 -13.40
N GLU A 75 -26.33 27.04 -13.68
CA GLU A 75 -26.04 27.86 -14.87
C GLU A 75 -26.30 27.06 -16.16
N PRO A 76 -26.51 27.73 -17.32
CA PRO A 76 -26.83 27.05 -18.58
C PRO A 76 -25.79 26.01 -19.02
N ASN A 77 -24.54 26.16 -18.59
CA ASN A 77 -23.42 25.27 -18.87
C ASN A 77 -23.09 24.34 -17.69
N GLU A 78 -24.05 24.05 -16.82
CA GLU A 78 -23.85 23.18 -15.67
C GLU A 78 -24.97 22.16 -15.53
N ARG A 79 -24.64 21.05 -14.86
CA ARG A 79 -25.57 19.98 -14.52
C ARG A 79 -25.78 19.93 -13.02
N LEU A 80 -27.01 19.63 -12.60
CA LEU A 80 -27.37 19.41 -11.21
C LEU A 80 -26.75 18.11 -10.70
N VAL A 81 -25.97 18.20 -9.61
CA VAL A 81 -25.42 17.05 -8.89
C VAL A 81 -26.24 16.74 -7.65
N ASN A 82 -26.61 17.77 -6.90
CA ASN A 82 -27.39 17.63 -5.67
C ASN A 82 -28.13 18.94 -5.34
N ALA A 83 -29.15 18.87 -4.49
CA ALA A 83 -29.81 20.04 -3.92
C ALA A 83 -30.17 19.79 -2.45
N PHE A 84 -29.98 20.79 -1.60
CA PHE A 84 -30.37 20.73 -0.19
C PHE A 84 -30.82 22.08 0.34
N ALA A 85 -31.65 22.06 1.37
CA ALA A 85 -32.10 23.25 2.09
C ALA A 85 -31.74 23.14 3.56
N VAL A 86 -31.23 24.23 4.13
CA VAL A 86 -30.93 24.36 5.55
C VAL A 86 -31.89 25.37 6.16
N ASN A 87 -32.71 24.89 7.11
CA ASN A 87 -33.64 25.67 7.94
C ASN A 87 -34.64 26.54 7.15
N PRO A 88 -35.85 26.05 6.82
CA PRO A 88 -36.36 24.71 7.07
C PRO A 88 -35.87 23.71 6.00
N ALA A 89 -35.83 22.43 6.35
CA ALA A 89 -35.84 21.38 5.32
C ALA A 89 -37.18 21.41 4.59
N GLY A 90 -37.23 20.93 3.36
CA GLY A 90 -38.44 20.86 2.55
C GLY A 90 -38.32 19.75 1.51
N THR A 91 -39.25 19.72 0.57
CA THR A 91 -39.21 18.74 -0.52
C THR A 91 -38.58 19.32 -1.78
N PHE A 92 -37.96 18.44 -2.56
CA PHE A 92 -37.31 18.78 -3.81
C PHE A 92 -37.93 17.92 -4.93
N THR A 93 -38.37 18.58 -6.00
CA THR A 93 -38.79 17.92 -7.23
C THR A 93 -37.82 18.34 -8.33
N VAL A 94 -37.17 17.38 -8.97
CA VAL A 94 -36.29 17.67 -10.11
C VAL A 94 -37.16 17.92 -11.35
N GLU A 95 -36.99 19.06 -12.01
CA GLU A 95 -37.73 19.39 -13.25
C GLU A 95 -36.94 18.99 -14.50
N ASP A 96 -35.64 19.27 -14.51
CA ASP A 96 -34.72 18.92 -15.59
C ASP A 96 -33.30 18.63 -15.05
N ASP A 97 -32.32 18.50 -15.94
CA ASP A 97 -30.94 18.17 -15.58
C ASP A 97 -30.16 19.31 -14.91
N ARG A 98 -30.77 20.48 -14.73
CA ARG A 98 -30.17 21.67 -14.12
C ARG A 98 -31.03 22.33 -13.05
N SER A 99 -32.31 21.96 -12.90
CA SER A 99 -33.26 22.70 -12.07
C SER A 99 -34.14 21.83 -11.19
N VAL A 100 -34.54 22.42 -10.07
CA VAL A 100 -35.41 21.82 -9.07
C VAL A 100 -36.48 22.81 -8.62
N VAL A 101 -37.64 22.30 -8.25
CA VAL A 101 -38.61 23.01 -7.41
C VAL A 101 -38.37 22.62 -5.97
N TYR A 102 -38.10 23.63 -5.14
CA TYR A 102 -38.06 23.51 -3.69
C TYR A 102 -39.39 23.96 -3.08
N THR A 103 -39.98 23.11 -2.25
CA THR A 103 -41.23 23.37 -1.54
C THR A 103 -40.98 23.37 -0.03
N PRO A 104 -40.96 24.54 0.63
CA PRO A 104 -40.80 24.64 2.07
C PRO A 104 -42.07 24.16 2.81
N PRO A 105 -41.94 23.65 4.05
CA PRO A 105 -43.06 23.16 4.85
C PRO A 105 -43.97 24.29 5.35
N ARG A 106 -43.50 25.53 5.35
CA ARG A 106 -44.27 26.72 5.72
C ARG A 106 -43.87 27.88 4.82
N ARG A 107 -44.81 28.79 4.60
CA ARG A 107 -44.56 30.04 3.88
C ARG A 107 -43.67 30.97 4.72
N GLY A 108 -42.68 31.57 4.07
CA GLY A 108 -41.74 32.52 4.67
C GLY A 108 -40.35 32.36 4.07
N PRO A 109 -39.36 33.11 4.57
CA PRO A 109 -37.97 32.95 4.14
C PRO A 109 -37.52 31.53 4.44
N SER A 110 -37.16 30.78 3.41
CA SER A 110 -36.23 29.69 3.60
C SER A 110 -34.89 30.27 4.07
N GLY A 111 -34.16 29.51 4.86
CA GLY A 111 -32.74 29.72 5.02
C GLY A 111 -32.02 29.44 3.70
N LYS A 112 -30.89 28.74 3.75
CA LYS A 112 -30.07 28.50 2.56
C LYS A 112 -30.66 27.36 1.74
N LEU A 113 -31.15 27.66 0.55
CA LEU A 113 -31.34 26.68 -0.52
C LEU A 113 -30.05 26.62 -1.34
N VAL A 114 -29.47 25.43 -1.49
CA VAL A 114 -28.19 25.23 -2.16
C VAL A 114 -28.32 24.17 -3.24
N LEU A 115 -27.94 24.51 -4.46
CA LEU A 115 -27.72 23.56 -5.55
C LEU A 115 -26.22 23.31 -5.69
N VAL A 116 -25.85 22.04 -5.80
CA VAL A 116 -24.50 21.60 -6.16
C VAL A 116 -24.51 21.34 -7.66
N CYS A 117 -23.75 22.15 -8.39
CA CYS A 117 -23.70 22.15 -9.84
C CYS A 117 -22.31 21.70 -10.30
N VAL A 118 -22.23 21.07 -11.47
CA VAL A 118 -20.96 20.69 -12.09
C VAL A 118 -20.91 21.20 -13.52
N ALA A 119 -19.83 21.90 -13.88
CA ALA A 119 -19.55 22.19 -15.27
C ALA A 119 -19.16 20.88 -15.98
N PRO A 120 -19.72 20.56 -17.16
CA PRO A 120 -19.37 19.36 -17.92
C PRO A 120 -17.95 19.42 -18.50
#